data_AF-A0A974P238-F1
#
_entry.id   AF-A0A974P238-F1
#
_cell.length_a   1.000
_cell.length_b   1.000
_cell.length_c   1.000
_cell.angle_alpha   90.00
_cell.angle_beta   90.00
_cell.angle_gamma   90.00
#
_symmetry.space_group_name_H-M   'P 1'
#
loop_
_entity.id
_entity.type
_entity.pdbx_description
1 polymer ?
#
loop_
_entity_poly.entity_id
_entity_poly.type
_entity_poly.pdbx_seq_one_letter_code
_entity_poly.pdbx_strand_id
1 'polypeptide(L)'
;MMNEQSKHFAYIVQHALDHQVRTVEASQEAESAWVEKILSLAIMRQKFQEECTPGYYNNEGQPSALAVRNGSYGAGPAAFIKVLEDWRAEGTLPGLELDRS
;
A
#
# COMPACT_ATOMS: atom_id res chain seq x y z
N MET A 1 8.18 -5.45 -9.14
CA MET A 1 7.75 -4.82 -7.88
C MET A 1 8.77 -3.81 -7.37
N MET A 2 10.02 -4.21 -7.10
CA MET A 2 11.08 -3.30 -6.65
C MET A 2 11.20 -2.03 -7.52
N ASN A 3 11.32 -2.20 -8.83
CA ASN A 3 11.40 -1.09 -9.78
C ASN A 3 10.22 -0.09 -9.68
N GLU A 4 9.01 -0.58 -9.45
CA GLU A 4 7.81 0.27 -9.36
C GLU A 4 7.77 1.07 -8.06
N GLN A 5 8.25 0.47 -6.96
CA GLN A 5 8.42 1.19 -5.70
C GLN A 5 9.55 2.22 -5.80
N SER A 6 10.68 1.88 -6.44
CA SER A 6 11.79 2.82 -6.66
C SER A 6 11.36 4.03 -7.48
N LYS A 7 10.58 3.83 -8.56
CA LYS A 7 10.01 4.94 -9.34
C LYS A 7 9.06 5.80 -8.51
N HIS A 8 8.20 5.18 -7.71
CA HIS A 8 7.23 5.90 -6.88
C HIS A 8 7.94 6.75 -5.80
N PHE A 9 8.92 6.18 -5.13
CA PHE A 9 9.74 6.91 -4.16
C PHE A 9 10.51 8.07 -4.82
N ALA A 10 11.18 7.81 -5.95
CA ALA A 10 11.91 8.84 -6.68
C ALA A 10 10.99 9.99 -7.13
N TYR A 11 9.76 9.70 -7.56
CA TYR A 11 8.76 10.70 -7.91
C TYR A 11 8.42 11.62 -6.74
N ILE A 12 8.16 11.06 -5.54
CA ILE A 12 7.85 11.84 -4.34
C ILE A 12 9.05 12.70 -3.92
N VAL A 13 10.26 12.13 -3.92
CA VAL A 13 11.49 12.85 -3.59
C VAL A 13 11.77 13.98 -4.58
N GLN A 14 11.58 13.74 -5.87
CA GLN A 14 11.76 14.78 -6.89
C GLN A 14 10.80 15.94 -6.67
N HIS A 15 9.51 15.67 -6.43
CA HIS A 15 8.53 16.70 -6.11
C HIS A 15 8.94 17.48 -4.84
N ALA A 16 9.40 16.79 -3.80
CA ALA A 16 9.85 17.47 -2.59
C ALA A 16 11.03 18.43 -2.86
N LEU A 17 12.01 18.00 -3.65
CA LEU A 17 13.16 18.81 -4.04
C LEU A 17 12.75 20.03 -4.89
N ASP A 18 11.91 19.81 -5.92
CA ASP A 18 11.47 20.86 -6.84
C ASP A 18 10.64 21.95 -6.15
N HIS A 19 9.92 21.58 -5.09
CA HIS A 19 9.04 22.48 -4.34
C HIS A 19 9.60 22.94 -2.98
N GLN A 20 10.87 22.64 -2.70
CA GLN A 20 11.56 22.99 -1.44
C GLN A 20 10.82 22.48 -0.19
N VAL A 21 10.18 21.32 -0.30
CA VAL A 21 9.56 20.60 0.82
C VAL A 21 10.68 19.97 1.65
N ARG A 22 10.59 20.13 2.97
CA ARG A 22 11.53 19.62 3.96
C ARG A 22 11.04 18.36 4.63
N THR A 23 9.72 18.24 4.81
CA THR A 23 9.08 17.09 5.43
C THR A 23 7.96 16.59 4.54
N VAL A 24 7.92 15.28 4.34
CA VAL A 24 6.84 14.57 3.64
C VAL A 24 6.34 13.51 4.60
N GLU A 25 5.08 13.59 5.00
CA GLU A 25 4.45 12.66 5.92
C GLU A 25 3.10 12.19 5.36
N ALA A 26 2.73 10.94 5.60
CA ALA A 26 1.38 10.50 5.26
C ALA A 26 0.42 11.05 6.33
N SER A 27 -0.71 11.63 5.92
CA SER A 27 -1.72 12.05 6.89
C SER A 27 -2.24 10.83 7.64
N GLN A 28 -2.65 11.03 8.90
CA GLN A 28 -3.21 9.95 9.72
C GLN A 28 -4.43 9.31 9.06
N GLU A 29 -5.26 10.11 8.39
CA GLU A 29 -6.44 9.64 7.66
C GLU A 29 -6.04 8.79 6.46
N ALA A 30 -5.04 9.22 5.67
CA ALA A 30 -4.55 8.49 4.51
C ALA A 30 -3.92 7.15 4.91
N GLU A 31 -3.13 7.12 5.98
CA GLU A 31 -2.58 5.88 6.52
C GLU A 31 -3.70 4.94 6.99
N SER A 32 -4.67 5.45 7.76
CA SER A 32 -5.77 4.65 8.29
C SER A 32 -6.61 4.05 7.16
N ALA A 33 -6.94 4.85 6.15
CA ALA A 33 -7.66 4.40 4.97
C ALA A 33 -6.88 3.33 4.19
N TRP A 34 -5.56 3.48 4.08
CA TRP A 34 -4.70 2.46 3.45
C TRP A 34 -4.69 1.15 4.24
N VAL A 35 -4.58 1.22 5.58
CA VAL A 35 -4.64 0.04 6.44
C VAL A 35 -5.99 -0.68 6.30
N GLU A 36 -7.11 0.05 6.35
CA GLU A 36 -8.45 -0.52 6.12
C GLU A 36 -8.55 -1.18 4.75
N LYS A 37 -7.97 -0.57 3.72
CA LYS A 37 -7.91 -1.16 2.38
C LYS A 37 -7.16 -2.50 2.39
N ILE A 38 -5.98 -2.56 3.01
CA ILE A 38 -5.21 -3.80 3.13
C ILE A 38 -6.01 -4.89 3.85
N LEU A 39 -6.67 -4.55 4.98
CA LEU A 39 -7.51 -5.48 5.73
C LEU A 39 -8.68 -6.03 4.89
N SER A 40 -9.38 -5.16 4.14
CA SER A 40 -10.50 -5.57 3.29
C SER A 40 -10.08 -6.54 2.18
N LEU A 41 -8.91 -6.29 1.55
CA LEU A 41 -8.36 -7.15 0.52
C LEU A 41 -7.85 -8.48 1.09
N ALA A 42 -7.32 -8.46 2.31
CA ALA A 42 -6.85 -9.66 2.98
C ALA A 42 -8.00 -10.60 3.36
N ILE A 43 -9.16 -10.08 3.80
CA ILE A 43 -10.36 -10.90 4.05
C ILE A 43 -10.82 -11.63 2.79
N MET A 44 -10.82 -10.96 1.62
CA MET A 44 -11.16 -11.60 0.36
C MET A 44 -10.17 -12.72 0.00
N ARG A 45 -8.87 -12.47 0.20
CA ARG A 45 -7.82 -13.47 -0.03
C ARG A 45 -7.91 -14.64 0.96
N GLN A 46 -8.33 -14.40 2.19
CA GLN A 46 -8.50 -15.43 3.22
C GLN A 46 -9.65 -16.37 2.86
N LYS A 47 -10.82 -15.85 2.47
CA LYS A 47 -11.95 -16.69 2.01
C LYS A 47 -11.55 -17.62 0.87
N PHE A 48 -10.81 -17.10 -0.12
CA PHE A 48 -10.27 -17.92 -1.21
C PHE A 48 -9.29 -19.00 -0.74
N GLN A 49 -8.49 -18.73 0.29
CA GLN A 49 -7.54 -19.68 0.87
C GLN A 49 -8.18 -20.70 1.82
N GLU A 50 -9.31 -20.38 2.44
CA GLU A 50 -10.09 -21.30 3.28
C GLU A 50 -10.82 -22.34 2.41
N GLU A 51 -11.11 -22.02 1.15
CA GLU A 51 -11.62 -22.98 0.15
C GLU A 51 -10.53 -23.96 -0.33
N CYS A 52 -9.25 -23.66 -0.07
CA CYS A 52 -8.13 -24.55 -0.37
C CYS A 52 -7.87 -25.53 0.79
N THR A 53 -7.25 -26.67 0.49
CA THR A 53 -6.79 -27.62 1.51
C THR A 53 -5.80 -26.91 2.47
N PRO A 54 -5.88 -27.13 3.80
CA PRO A 54 -4.95 -26.52 4.75
C PRO A 54 -3.48 -26.75 4.35
N GLY A 55 -2.64 -25.73 4.52
CA GLY A 55 -1.20 -25.86 4.28
C GLY A 55 -0.39 -24.60 4.57
N TYR A 56 0.91 -24.65 4.25
CA TYR A 56 1.89 -23.60 4.56
C TYR A 56 1.44 -22.18 4.16
N TYR A 57 0.72 -22.04 3.05
CA TYR A 57 0.28 -20.74 2.55
C TYR A 57 -0.82 -20.06 3.38
N ASN A 58 -1.61 -20.83 4.15
CA ASN A 58 -2.70 -20.31 4.98
C ASN A 58 -2.47 -20.54 6.49
N ASN A 59 -1.23 -20.80 6.90
CA ASN A 59 -0.85 -21.11 8.28
C ASN A 59 -1.68 -22.24 8.90
N GLU A 60 -1.84 -23.35 8.17
CA GLU A 60 -2.69 -24.48 8.59
C GLU A 60 -4.14 -24.05 8.93
N GLY A 61 -4.63 -23.01 8.24
CA GLY A 61 -5.94 -22.42 8.48
C GLY A 61 -6.03 -21.45 9.67
N GLN A 62 -4.90 -20.98 10.21
CA GLN A 62 -4.88 -20.04 11.36
C GLN A 62 -4.26 -18.66 11.01
N PRO A 63 -4.94 -17.81 10.23
CA PRO A 63 -4.42 -16.50 9.90
C PRO A 63 -4.36 -15.58 11.14
N SER A 64 -3.19 -14.99 11.38
CA SER A 64 -2.99 -13.97 12.42
C SER A 64 -3.52 -12.62 11.95
N ALA A 65 -4.31 -11.93 12.78
CA ALA A 65 -4.81 -10.58 12.49
C ALA A 65 -3.67 -9.56 12.24
N LEU A 66 -2.54 -9.73 12.95
CA LEU A 66 -1.36 -8.88 12.75
C LEU A 66 -0.66 -9.20 11.42
N ALA A 67 -0.58 -10.48 11.05
CA ALA A 67 -0.02 -10.90 9.76
C ALA A 67 -0.90 -10.46 8.58
N VAL A 68 -2.22 -10.42 8.78
CA VAL A 68 -3.19 -9.89 7.82
C VAL A 68 -3.02 -8.38 7.65
N ARG A 69 -2.91 -7.62 8.74
CA ARG A 69 -2.67 -6.16 8.70
C ARG A 69 -1.35 -5.81 8.02
N ASN A 70 -0.29 -6.56 8.29
CA ASN A 70 1.04 -6.34 7.72
C ASN A 70 1.24 -7.06 6.38
N GLY A 71 0.16 -7.57 5.79
CA GLY A 71 0.17 -8.32 4.55
C GLY A 71 0.36 -7.44 3.32
N SER A 72 0.70 -8.08 2.20
CA SER A 72 0.77 -7.43 0.90
C SER A 72 -0.60 -7.02 0.37
N TYR A 73 -0.63 -6.10 -0.60
CA TYR A 73 -1.84 -5.70 -1.31
C TYR A 73 -2.57 -6.91 -1.94
N GLY A 74 -3.73 -7.28 -1.39
CA GLY A 74 -4.37 -8.58 -1.65
C GLY A 74 -4.91 -8.80 -3.06
N ALA A 75 -5.07 -7.75 -3.88
CA ALA A 75 -5.51 -7.87 -5.28
C ALA A 75 -4.36 -8.16 -6.27
N GLY A 76 -3.13 -8.37 -5.76
CA GLY A 76 -1.98 -8.77 -6.56
C GLY A 76 -1.17 -7.61 -7.15
N PRO A 77 -0.02 -7.93 -7.78
CA PRO A 77 0.99 -6.94 -8.16
C PRO A 77 0.53 -5.99 -9.28
N ALA A 78 -0.23 -6.48 -10.27
CA ALA A 78 -0.71 -5.64 -11.37
C ALA A 78 -1.70 -4.56 -10.87
N ALA A 79 -2.62 -4.93 -9.99
CA ALA A 79 -3.56 -3.99 -9.37
C ALA A 79 -2.81 -2.96 -8.50
N PHE A 80 -1.81 -3.39 -7.75
CA PHE A 80 -0.99 -2.46 -6.95
C PHE A 80 -0.18 -1.48 -7.82
N ILE A 81 0.39 -1.93 -8.94
CA ILE A 81 1.08 -1.04 -9.88
C ILE A 81 0.14 0.03 -10.40
N LYS A 82 -1.09 -0.36 -10.78
CA LYS A 82 -2.11 0.60 -11.21
C LYS A 82 -2.44 1.64 -10.14
N VAL A 83 -2.54 1.24 -8.86
CA VAL A 83 -2.71 2.20 -7.75
C VAL A 83 -1.58 3.24 -7.74
N LEU A 84 -0.33 2.80 -7.88
CA LEU A 84 0.83 3.71 -7.90
C LEU A 84 0.85 4.61 -9.14
N GLU A 85 0.43 4.10 -10.30
CA GLU A 85 0.35 4.85 -11.55
C GLU A 85 -0.74 5.92 -11.48
N ASP A 86 -1.95 5.55 -11.06
CA ASP A 86 -3.09 6.46 -10.95
C ASP A 86 -2.79 7.58 -9.92
N TRP A 87 -2.21 7.21 -8.77
CA TRP A 87 -1.80 8.18 -7.74
C TRP A 87 -0.75 9.18 -8.26
N ARG A 88 0.25 8.73 -9.03
CA ARG A 88 1.24 9.63 -9.63
C ARG A 88 0.64 10.49 -10.73
N ALA A 89 -0.28 9.95 -11.52
CA ALA A 89 -0.94 10.68 -12.60
C ALA A 89 -1.82 11.82 -12.08
N GLU A 90 -2.35 11.71 -10.87
CA GLU A 90 -3.09 12.79 -10.22
C GLU A 90 -2.21 14.02 -9.94
N GLY A 91 -0.92 13.81 -9.62
CA GLY A 91 0.06 14.89 -9.50
C GLY A 91 -0.03 15.72 -8.22
N THR A 92 -1.09 15.55 -7.42
CA THR A 92 -1.38 16.34 -6.21
C THR A 92 -0.75 15.77 -4.94
N LEU A 93 -0.13 14.59 -5.03
CA LEU A 93 0.40 13.81 -3.91
C LEU A 93 -0.70 13.55 -2.84
N PRO A 94 -1.86 13.00 -3.22
CA PRO A 94 -3.02 12.94 -2.34
C PRO A 94 -2.73 12.07 -1.12
N GLY A 95 -3.09 12.60 0.06
CA GLY A 95 -2.86 11.96 1.35
C GLY A 95 -1.48 12.22 1.97
N LEU A 96 -0.61 12.99 1.30
CA LEU A 96 0.64 13.45 1.90
C LEU A 96 0.52 14.88 2.43
N GLU A 97 1.05 15.10 3.62
CA GLU A 97 1.30 16.40 4.22
C GLU A 97 2.72 16.84 3.85
N LEU A 98 2.83 18.03 3.25
CA LEU A 98 4.08 18.58 2.74
C LEU A 98 4.42 19.85 3.50
N ASP A 99 5.51 19.83 4.26
CA ASP A 99 5.97 20.98 5.05
C ASP A 99 7.29 21.54 4.53
N ARG A 100 7.46 22.86 4.61
CA ARG A 100 8.61 23.62 4.07
C ARG A 100 9.48 24.29 5.15
N SER A 101 9.14 24.10 6.42
CA SER A 101 9.78 24.73 7.59
C SER A 101 11.30 24.60 7.63
#